data_AF-A0A925YTT0-F1
#
_entry.id   AF-A0A925YTT0-F1
#
_cell.length_a   1.000
_cell.length_b   1.000
_cell.length_c   1.000
_cell.angle_alpha   90.00
_cell.angle_beta   90.00
_cell.angle_gamma   90.00
#
_symmetry.space_group_name_H-M   'P 1'
#
loop_
_entity.id
_entity.type
_entity.pdbx_description
1 polymer ?
#
loop_
_entity_poly.entity_id
_entity_poly.type
_entity_poly.pdbx_seq_one_letter_code
_entity_poly.pdbx_strand_id
1 'polypeptide(L)'
;MNMVRESLCGVWVDDAGLVHLSVAGAGGTRETRTAALKPFAWLNEQVTAPAMDGVTVETLKGEGPFNRLAHAETLEIFEGFAKTAKETGGVDAVRPLESQFLLQNRERLFRDLSFTQLRRCQLDIETASSDGEFSDATKTDDRVLAIGLRFGERNRMLVLEEVSAAGEKRLLEELNAVLAEEDPDVIEGHNIFKFDFDYLRQRAKKLKVPCAWGRFGQKATFRNSRLKVAERWIDFPRCDLPGRTVIDTYLLVQQYDITTRELTSYGLKDVAVYFGITD
;
A
#
# COMPACT_ATOMS: atom_id res chain seq x y z
N MET A 1 1.46 10.91 -34.22
CA MET A 1 0.42 10.18 -33.48
C MET A 1 0.86 10.16 -32.03
N ASN A 2 0.30 11.02 -31.17
CA ASN A 2 0.63 11.00 -29.73
C ASN A 2 0.15 9.65 -29.20
N MET A 3 1.06 8.75 -28.83
CA MET A 3 0.67 7.61 -28.01
C MET A 3 0.11 8.21 -26.72
N VAL A 4 -1.20 8.05 -26.50
CA VAL A 4 -1.82 8.40 -25.23
C VAL A 4 -1.07 7.60 -24.18
N ARG A 5 -0.31 8.29 -23.34
CA ARG A 5 0.37 7.67 -22.20
C ARG A 5 -0.71 7.11 -21.29
N GLU A 6 -0.65 5.82 -21.02
CA GLU A 6 -1.67 5.14 -20.24
C GLU A 6 -1.55 5.49 -18.75
N SER A 7 -2.68 5.51 -18.04
CA SER A 7 -2.71 5.85 -16.62
C SER A 7 -2.52 4.60 -15.76
N LEU A 8 -1.41 4.52 -15.04
CA LEU A 8 -1.16 3.45 -14.08
C LEU A 8 -2.03 3.63 -12.82
N CYS A 9 -2.76 2.61 -12.45
CA CYS A 9 -3.62 2.57 -11.26
C CYS A 9 -3.10 1.64 -10.17
N GLY A 10 -2.06 0.85 -10.47
CA GLY A 10 -1.42 -0.06 -9.55
C GLY A 10 -0.13 -0.60 -10.12
N VAL A 11 0.84 -0.85 -9.25
CA VAL A 11 2.11 -1.48 -9.56
C VAL A 11 2.48 -2.42 -8.43
N TRP A 12 3.06 -3.57 -8.77
CA TRP A 12 3.67 -4.50 -7.84
C TRP A 12 4.83 -5.20 -8.54
N VAL A 13 5.94 -5.40 -7.85
CA VAL A 13 7.07 -6.19 -8.37
C VAL A 13 7.13 -7.50 -7.60
N ASP A 14 7.08 -8.62 -8.32
CA ASP A 14 7.20 -9.95 -7.70
C ASP A 14 8.65 -10.34 -7.41
N ASP A 15 8.83 -11.46 -6.71
CA ASP A 15 10.14 -11.94 -6.28
C ASP A 15 11.07 -12.31 -7.44
N ALA A 16 10.54 -12.52 -8.66
CA ALA A 16 11.32 -12.75 -9.87
C ALA A 16 11.71 -11.45 -10.60
N GLY A 17 11.23 -10.30 -10.12
CA GLY A 17 11.43 -9.00 -10.76
C GLY A 17 10.47 -8.72 -11.92
N LEU A 18 9.41 -9.50 -12.09
CA LEU A 18 8.35 -9.18 -13.05
C LEU A 18 7.44 -8.11 -12.44
N VAL A 19 7.20 -7.06 -13.22
CA VAL A 19 6.36 -5.94 -12.79
C VAL A 19 4.93 -6.20 -13.23
N HIS A 20 4.01 -6.26 -12.29
CA HIS A 20 2.57 -6.36 -12.50
C HIS A 20 1.96 -4.97 -12.44
N LEU A 21 1.19 -4.61 -13.46
CA LEU A 21 0.58 -3.30 -13.63
C LEU A 21 -0.93 -3.43 -13.71
N SER A 22 -1.63 -2.51 -13.06
CA SER A 22 -3.04 -2.24 -13.33
C SER A 22 -3.12 -0.95 -14.11
N VAL A 23 -3.66 -0.99 -15.32
CA VAL A 23 -3.73 0.16 -16.25
C VAL A 23 -5.18 0.56 -16.45
N ALA A 24 -5.48 1.86 -16.45
CA ALA A 24 -6.82 2.34 -16.76
C ALA A 24 -7.17 2.05 -18.23
N GLY A 25 -8.23 1.30 -18.46
CA GLY A 25 -8.78 1.03 -19.78
C GLY A 25 -10.01 1.89 -20.12
N ALA A 26 -10.58 1.65 -21.30
CA ALA A 26 -11.79 2.33 -21.74
C ALA A 26 -12.98 2.06 -20.78
N GLY A 27 -13.86 3.05 -20.60
CA GLY A 27 -15.04 2.90 -19.74
C GLY A 27 -14.72 2.69 -18.25
N GLY A 28 -13.50 3.02 -17.80
CA GLY A 28 -13.10 2.90 -16.40
C GLY A 28 -12.72 1.48 -15.97
N THR A 29 -12.45 0.57 -16.91
CA THR A 29 -11.89 -0.76 -16.64
C THR A 29 -10.48 -0.68 -16.08
N ARG A 30 -10.00 -1.80 -15.53
CA ARG A 30 -8.62 -2.00 -15.11
C ARG A 30 -8.08 -3.22 -15.85
N GLU A 31 -7.05 -3.00 -16.65
CA GLU A 31 -6.37 -4.06 -17.39
C GLU A 31 -5.09 -4.45 -16.66
N THR A 32 -4.91 -5.75 -16.46
CA THR A 32 -3.65 -6.27 -15.94
C THR A 32 -2.64 -6.38 -17.07
N ARG A 33 -1.43 -5.86 -16.84
CA ARG A 33 -0.30 -6.01 -17.76
C ARG A 33 0.96 -6.36 -16.98
N THR A 34 1.95 -6.84 -17.71
CA THR A 34 3.27 -7.14 -17.17
C THR A 34 4.35 -6.33 -17.88
N ALA A 35 5.40 -5.96 -17.15
CA ALA A 35 6.59 -5.30 -17.67
C ALA A 35 7.86 -5.87 -17.03
N ALA A 36 9.00 -5.65 -17.67
CA ALA A 36 10.30 -6.02 -17.10
C ALA A 36 10.81 -4.89 -16.19
N LEU A 37 11.34 -5.26 -15.02
CA LEU A 37 12.15 -4.36 -14.21
C LEU A 37 13.57 -4.33 -14.76
N LYS A 38 14.17 -3.15 -14.87
CA LYS A 38 15.62 -3.01 -15.08
C LYS A 38 16.24 -2.39 -13.83
N PRO A 39 16.54 -3.20 -12.80
CA PRO A 39 16.92 -2.69 -11.50
C PRO A 39 18.24 -1.90 -11.56
N PHE A 40 18.38 -0.92 -10.67
CA PHE A 40 19.54 -0.05 -10.67
C PHE A 40 19.94 0.45 -9.28
N ALA A 41 21.19 0.90 -9.17
CA ALA A 41 21.73 1.54 -7.98
C ALA A 41 22.74 2.63 -8.38
N TRP A 42 22.80 3.69 -7.60
CA TRP A 42 23.89 4.65 -7.67
C TRP A 42 25.06 4.20 -6.82
N LEU A 43 26.27 4.46 -7.29
CA LEU A 43 27.52 4.12 -6.62
C LEU A 43 28.37 5.38 -6.48
N ASN A 44 29.01 5.54 -5.33
CA ASN A 44 30.09 6.51 -5.13
C ASN A 44 31.45 5.86 -5.43
N GLU A 45 32.55 6.61 -5.33
CA GLU A 45 33.92 6.15 -5.61
C GLU A 45 34.42 4.97 -4.73
N GLN A 46 33.82 4.74 -3.55
CA GLN A 46 34.23 3.69 -2.61
C GLN A 46 33.89 2.29 -3.13
N VAL A 47 32.91 2.17 -4.03
CA VAL A 47 32.51 0.88 -4.59
C VAL A 47 33.58 0.35 -5.54
N THR A 48 34.29 -0.68 -5.09
CA THR A 48 35.29 -1.41 -5.89
C THR A 48 34.77 -2.74 -6.43
N ALA A 49 33.45 -2.97 -6.31
CA ALA A 49 32.81 -4.23 -6.68
C ALA A 49 33.27 -4.71 -8.08
N PRO A 50 33.58 -6.01 -8.22
CA PRO A 50 34.08 -6.55 -9.47
C PRO A 50 33.04 -6.35 -10.59
N ALA A 51 33.54 -6.26 -11.83
CA ALA A 51 32.67 -6.41 -12.98
C ALA A 51 31.92 -7.75 -12.83
N MET A 52 30.59 -7.68 -12.83
CA MET A 52 29.70 -8.82 -12.73
C MET A 52 28.96 -8.94 -14.06
N ASP A 53 28.96 -10.13 -14.65
CA ASP A 53 28.23 -10.38 -15.89
C ASP A 53 26.76 -10.00 -15.72
N GLY A 54 26.20 -9.30 -16.70
CA GLY A 54 24.83 -8.76 -16.64
C GLY A 54 24.68 -7.49 -15.79
N VAL A 55 25.78 -6.88 -15.33
CA VAL A 55 25.79 -5.53 -14.73
C VAL A 55 26.59 -4.56 -15.58
N THR A 56 25.94 -3.48 -16.01
CA THR A 56 26.59 -2.35 -16.70
C THR A 56 26.69 -1.16 -15.76
N VAL A 57 27.89 -0.56 -15.67
CA VAL A 57 28.12 0.65 -14.87
C VAL A 57 28.49 1.80 -15.80
N GLU A 58 27.75 2.90 -15.72
CA GLU A 58 28.07 4.14 -16.44
C GLU A 58 28.41 5.27 -15.48
N THR A 59 29.29 6.19 -15.92
CA THR A 59 29.59 7.42 -15.19
C THR A 59 28.59 8.50 -15.58
N LEU A 60 27.87 9.02 -14.59
CA LEU A 60 26.92 10.12 -14.73
C LEU A 60 27.65 11.46 -14.88
N LYS A 61 27.00 12.40 -15.56
CA LYS A 61 27.48 13.79 -15.67
C LYS A 61 27.26 14.53 -14.35
N GLY A 62 28.24 15.36 -13.95
CA GLY A 62 28.17 16.23 -12.77
C GLY A 62 29.16 15.84 -11.68
N GLU A 63 29.18 16.61 -10.59
CA GLU A 63 30.14 16.50 -9.48
C GLU A 63 29.54 15.83 -8.22
N GLY A 64 28.36 15.22 -8.35
CA GLY A 64 27.70 14.55 -7.23
C GLY A 64 28.51 13.35 -6.73
N PRO A 65 28.50 13.03 -5.42
CA PRO A 65 29.32 11.97 -4.86
C PRO A 65 28.94 10.57 -5.37
N PHE A 66 27.66 10.36 -5.71
CA PHE A 66 27.15 9.14 -6.32
C PHE A 66 27.09 9.30 -7.85
N ASN A 67 28.26 9.35 -8.47
CA ASN A 67 28.43 9.66 -9.90
C ASN A 67 28.44 8.44 -10.83
N ARG A 68 28.19 7.23 -10.33
CA ARG A 68 28.10 6.02 -11.16
C ARG A 68 26.71 5.40 -11.04
N LEU A 69 26.15 4.94 -12.16
CA LEU A 69 24.87 4.25 -12.22
C LEU A 69 25.09 2.81 -12.68
N ALA A 70 24.76 1.86 -11.82
CA ALA A 70 24.77 0.44 -12.15
C ALA A 70 23.37 0.00 -12.56
N HIS A 71 23.28 -0.70 -13.69
CA HIS A 71 22.09 -1.39 -14.17
C HIS A 71 22.36 -2.88 -14.24
N ALA A 72 21.42 -3.69 -13.76
CA ALA A 72 21.48 -5.14 -13.91
C ALA A 72 20.37 -5.65 -14.83
N GLU A 73 20.63 -6.74 -15.54
CA GLU A 73 19.67 -7.35 -16.47
C GLU A 73 18.47 -7.99 -15.77
N THR A 74 18.67 -8.53 -14.57
CA THR A 74 17.63 -9.18 -13.77
C THR A 74 17.70 -8.76 -12.30
N LEU A 75 16.61 -8.99 -11.55
CA LEU A 75 16.58 -8.74 -10.12
C LEU A 75 17.58 -9.63 -9.36
N GLU A 76 17.71 -10.89 -9.75
CA GLU A 76 18.68 -11.82 -9.14
C GLU A 76 20.12 -11.31 -9.27
N ILE A 77 20.53 -10.90 -10.48
CA ILE A 77 21.86 -10.34 -10.72
C ILE A 77 22.04 -9.05 -9.92
N PHE A 78 21.01 -8.20 -9.87
CA PHE A 78 21.05 -6.97 -9.09
C PHE A 78 21.27 -7.23 -7.60
N GLU A 79 20.59 -8.21 -7.02
CA GLU A 79 20.71 -8.52 -5.60
C GLU A 79 22.08 -9.12 -5.28
N GLY A 80 22.61 -9.98 -6.15
CA GLY A 80 23.98 -10.47 -6.06
C GLY A 80 25.00 -9.33 -6.08
N PHE A 81 24.90 -8.45 -7.07
CA PHE A 81 25.76 -7.28 -7.20
C PHE A 81 25.64 -6.33 -6.00
N ALA A 82 24.42 -5.97 -5.61
CA ALA A 82 24.17 -5.03 -4.52
C ALA A 82 24.66 -5.58 -3.17
N LYS A 83 24.61 -6.90 -2.97
CA LYS A 83 25.18 -7.54 -1.78
C LYS A 83 26.68 -7.31 -1.70
N THR A 84 27.42 -7.62 -2.76
CA THR A 84 28.89 -7.43 -2.82
C THR A 84 29.26 -5.94 -2.76
N ALA A 85 28.58 -5.09 -3.52
CA ALA A 85 28.88 -3.66 -3.58
C ALA A 85 28.63 -2.94 -2.24
N LYS A 86 27.68 -3.43 -1.41
CA LYS A 86 27.44 -2.86 -0.08
C LYS A 86 28.56 -3.17 0.92
N GLU A 87 29.40 -4.18 0.68
CA GLU A 87 30.53 -4.52 1.58
C GLU A 87 31.58 -3.40 1.64
N THR A 88 31.74 -2.65 0.55
CA THR A 88 32.67 -1.52 0.47
C THR A 88 32.05 -0.19 0.91
N GLY A 89 30.75 -0.17 1.21
CA GLY A 89 29.97 1.07 1.36
C GLY A 89 29.74 1.77 0.02
N GLY A 90 28.93 2.84 0.04
CA GLY A 90 28.78 3.71 -1.13
C GLY A 90 27.79 3.27 -2.21
N VAL A 91 26.80 2.45 -1.85
CA VAL A 91 25.70 2.03 -2.73
C VAL A 91 24.40 2.64 -2.26
N ASP A 92 23.67 3.29 -3.16
CA ASP A 92 22.31 3.78 -2.92
C ASP A 92 21.34 3.17 -3.93
N ALA A 93 20.24 2.62 -3.46
CA ALA A 93 19.24 1.95 -4.28
C ALA A 93 17.84 2.28 -3.78
N VAL A 94 16.98 2.75 -4.70
CA VAL A 94 15.58 3.05 -4.38
C VAL A 94 14.85 1.78 -3.96
N ARG A 95 14.14 1.87 -2.84
CA ARG A 95 13.15 0.90 -2.39
C ARG A 95 11.85 1.64 -2.00
N PRO A 96 10.68 1.00 -2.21
CA PRO A 96 10.48 -0.34 -2.75
C PRO A 96 10.73 -0.40 -4.28
N LEU A 97 10.75 -1.61 -4.86
CA LEU A 97 11.10 -1.82 -6.29
C LEU A 97 10.09 -1.16 -7.24
N GLU A 98 8.85 -1.01 -6.81
CA GLU A 98 7.79 -0.28 -7.50
C GLU A 98 8.20 1.18 -7.73
N SER A 99 8.77 1.84 -6.73
CA SER A 99 9.28 3.22 -6.86
C SER A 99 10.43 3.30 -7.85
N GLN A 100 11.27 2.26 -7.89
CA GLN A 100 12.37 2.16 -8.85
C GLN A 100 11.85 2.02 -10.29
N PHE A 101 10.85 1.16 -10.51
CA PHE A 101 10.18 1.01 -11.80
C PHE A 101 9.53 2.33 -12.26
N LEU A 102 8.79 2.98 -11.37
CA LEU A 102 8.14 4.26 -11.68
C LEU A 102 9.18 5.33 -12.05
N LEU A 103 10.25 5.47 -11.28
CA LEU A 103 11.32 6.43 -11.56
C LEU A 103 12.00 6.17 -12.91
N GLN A 104 12.35 4.91 -13.17
CA GLN A 104 12.99 4.50 -14.43
C GLN A 104 12.14 4.84 -15.66
N ASN A 105 10.83 4.61 -15.58
CA ASN A 105 9.92 4.84 -16.70
C ASN A 105 9.38 6.27 -16.74
N ARG A 106 9.76 7.12 -15.77
CA ARG A 106 9.17 8.45 -15.55
C ARG A 106 7.65 8.35 -15.39
N GLU A 107 7.24 7.28 -14.74
CA GLU A 107 5.86 6.94 -14.47
C GLU A 107 5.43 7.41 -13.07
N ARG A 108 4.13 7.69 -12.91
CA ARG A 108 3.50 7.96 -11.61
C ARG A 108 2.10 7.38 -11.61
N LEU A 109 1.66 6.91 -10.46
CA LEU A 109 0.29 6.42 -10.30
C LEU A 109 -0.70 7.57 -10.51
N PHE A 110 -1.85 7.21 -11.07
CA PHE A 110 -3.03 8.06 -11.25
C PHE A 110 -2.81 9.29 -12.13
N ARG A 111 -1.76 9.31 -12.95
CA ARG A 111 -1.55 10.39 -13.91
C ARG A 111 -2.76 10.49 -14.83
N ASP A 112 -3.21 11.72 -15.07
CA ASP A 112 -4.28 12.05 -16.01
C ASP A 112 -5.65 11.44 -15.66
N LEU A 113 -5.80 10.86 -14.46
CA LEU A 113 -7.09 10.48 -13.90
C LEU A 113 -7.64 11.61 -13.03
N SER A 114 -8.90 11.97 -13.26
CA SER A 114 -9.66 12.77 -12.32
C SER A 114 -9.96 11.95 -11.06
N PHE A 115 -10.33 12.65 -9.99
CA PHE A 115 -10.72 12.01 -8.74
C PHE A 115 -11.92 11.06 -8.89
N THR A 116 -12.85 11.37 -9.79
CA THR A 116 -14.03 10.54 -10.08
C THR A 116 -13.72 9.30 -10.93
N GLN A 117 -12.55 9.26 -11.57
CA GLN A 117 -12.10 8.10 -12.35
C GLN A 117 -11.34 7.06 -11.51
N LEU A 118 -10.96 7.42 -10.27
CA LEU A 118 -10.36 6.49 -9.31
C LEU A 118 -11.41 5.55 -8.75
N ARG A 119 -11.11 4.25 -8.73
CA ARG A 119 -11.92 3.26 -8.02
C ARG A 119 -11.54 3.29 -6.55
N ARG A 120 -12.39 3.89 -5.72
CA ARG A 120 -12.16 4.07 -4.29
C ARG A 120 -13.04 3.14 -3.48
N CYS A 121 -12.48 2.58 -2.41
CA CYS A 121 -13.19 1.77 -1.43
C CYS A 121 -13.01 2.42 -0.06
N GLN A 122 -14.08 2.97 0.52
CA GLN A 122 -14.09 3.38 1.91
C GLN A 122 -14.43 2.17 2.77
N LEU A 123 -13.61 1.87 3.77
CA LEU A 123 -13.76 0.71 4.65
C LEU A 123 -13.84 1.17 6.11
N ASP A 124 -14.79 0.59 6.84
CA ASP A 124 -14.96 0.72 8.29
C ASP A 124 -15.52 -0.60 8.85
N ILE A 125 -15.18 -0.96 10.09
CA ILE A 125 -15.65 -2.18 10.75
C ILE A 125 -16.38 -1.91 12.05
N GLU A 126 -17.34 -2.79 12.37
CA GLU A 126 -17.96 -2.87 13.68
C GLU A 126 -17.58 -4.17 14.37
N THR A 127 -17.25 -4.09 15.65
CA THR A 127 -16.70 -5.20 16.45
C THR A 127 -17.47 -5.36 17.75
N ALA A 128 -17.54 -6.60 18.24
CA ALA A 128 -18.08 -6.87 19.56
C ALA A 128 -17.09 -6.50 20.66
N SER A 129 -17.62 -6.19 21.84
CA SER A 129 -16.88 -6.09 23.10
C SER A 129 -17.60 -6.93 24.15
N SER A 130 -16.94 -8.00 24.59
CA SER A 130 -17.52 -8.97 25.51
C SER A 130 -17.59 -8.49 26.97
N ASP A 131 -16.80 -7.49 27.34
CA ASP A 131 -16.70 -6.94 28.71
C ASP A 131 -17.08 -5.45 28.80
N GLY A 132 -17.48 -4.83 27.69
CA GLY A 132 -17.88 -3.41 27.64
C GLY A 132 -16.70 -2.44 27.58
N GLU A 133 -15.47 -2.94 27.53
CA GLU A 133 -14.29 -2.13 27.23
C GLU A 133 -14.11 -1.94 25.71
N PHE A 134 -13.00 -1.35 25.28
CA PHE A 134 -12.68 -1.29 23.84
C PHE A 134 -12.46 -2.71 23.29
N SER A 135 -12.98 -2.96 22.09
CA SER A 135 -12.90 -4.29 21.46
C SER A 135 -11.45 -4.75 21.29
N ASP A 136 -11.19 -6.02 21.58
CA ASP A 136 -9.87 -6.64 21.49
C ASP A 136 -9.90 -7.88 20.60
N ALA A 137 -9.27 -7.80 19.43
CA ALA A 137 -9.25 -8.88 18.44
C ALA A 137 -8.68 -10.21 18.97
N THR A 138 -7.91 -10.19 20.06
CA THR A 138 -7.35 -11.39 20.69
C THR A 138 -8.43 -12.19 21.45
N LYS A 139 -9.42 -11.51 22.03
CA LYS A 139 -10.54 -12.12 22.76
C LYS A 139 -11.42 -12.90 21.79
N THR A 140 -11.85 -14.09 22.18
CA THR A 140 -12.65 -14.96 21.28
C THR A 140 -14.01 -14.36 20.94
N ASP A 141 -14.62 -13.66 21.88
CA ASP A 141 -15.99 -13.14 21.72
C ASP A 141 -16.09 -11.76 21.11
N ASP A 142 -14.97 -11.04 21.04
CA ASP A 142 -14.83 -9.78 20.32
C ASP A 142 -14.64 -10.09 18.82
N ARG A 143 -15.73 -10.48 18.16
CA ARG A 143 -15.80 -10.81 16.74
C ARG A 143 -16.01 -9.54 15.91
N VAL A 144 -15.61 -9.60 14.64
CA VAL A 144 -16.11 -8.65 13.63
C VAL A 144 -17.59 -8.92 13.42
N LEU A 145 -18.41 -7.91 13.64
CA LEU A 145 -19.87 -7.96 13.50
C LEU A 145 -20.32 -7.51 12.12
N ALA A 146 -19.67 -6.47 11.58
CA ALA A 146 -20.00 -5.95 10.27
C ALA A 146 -18.79 -5.28 9.60
N ILE A 147 -18.78 -5.24 8.27
CA ILE A 147 -17.76 -4.57 7.46
C ILE A 147 -18.45 -3.68 6.42
N GLY A 148 -18.37 -2.37 6.64
CA GLY A 148 -18.92 -1.34 5.77
C GLY A 148 -17.98 -1.02 4.62
N LEU A 149 -18.48 -1.12 3.40
CA LEU A 149 -17.70 -0.83 2.19
C LEU A 149 -18.48 0.14 1.30
N ARG A 150 -17.84 1.24 0.88
CA ARG A 150 -18.43 2.18 -0.09
C ARG A 150 -17.54 2.36 -1.31
N PHE A 151 -18.14 2.19 -2.49
CA PHE A 151 -17.52 2.27 -3.81
C PHE A 151 -18.20 3.37 -4.65
N GLY A 152 -17.73 4.60 -4.51
CA GLY A 152 -18.43 5.77 -5.07
C GLY A 152 -19.79 5.95 -4.37
N GLU A 153 -20.89 5.82 -5.11
CA GLU A 153 -22.25 5.90 -4.57
C GLU A 153 -22.85 4.55 -4.15
N ARG A 154 -22.13 3.44 -4.36
CA ARG A 154 -22.60 2.10 -4.01
C ARG A 154 -22.07 1.68 -2.65
N ASN A 155 -22.94 1.13 -1.80
CA ASN A 155 -22.57 0.56 -0.51
C ASN A 155 -22.71 -0.97 -0.55
N ARG A 156 -21.80 -1.67 0.13
CA ARG A 156 -21.94 -3.08 0.51
C ARG A 156 -21.76 -3.18 2.01
N MET A 157 -22.64 -3.93 2.66
CA MET A 157 -22.61 -4.17 4.08
C MET A 157 -22.50 -5.67 4.31
N LEU A 158 -21.35 -6.13 4.78
CA LEU A 158 -21.13 -7.54 5.11
C LEU A 158 -21.42 -7.70 6.61
N VAL A 159 -22.27 -8.64 6.99
CA VAL A 159 -22.75 -8.81 8.37
C VAL A 159 -22.52 -10.23 8.84
N LEU A 160 -22.14 -10.38 10.11
CA LEU A 160 -21.99 -11.67 10.76
C LEU A 160 -23.34 -12.38 10.87
N GLU A 161 -23.61 -13.33 9.97
CA GLU A 161 -24.87 -14.08 9.93
C GLU A 161 -25.02 -15.08 11.09
N GLU A 162 -23.89 -15.58 11.60
CA GLU A 162 -23.84 -16.61 12.63
C GLU A 162 -22.75 -16.26 13.65
N VAL A 163 -23.11 -16.14 14.92
CA VAL A 163 -22.16 -15.84 16.01
C VAL A 163 -21.33 -17.08 16.34
N SER A 164 -20.43 -17.43 15.44
CA SER A 164 -19.52 -18.57 15.56
C SER A 164 -18.21 -18.28 14.84
N ALA A 165 -17.18 -19.09 15.10
CA ALA A 165 -15.92 -19.00 14.35
C ALA A 165 -16.11 -19.29 12.85
N ALA A 166 -17.08 -20.15 12.49
CA ALA A 166 -17.39 -20.44 11.10
C ALA A 166 -18.11 -19.27 10.42
N GLY A 167 -19.02 -18.60 11.13
CA GLY A 167 -19.69 -17.39 10.63
C GLY A 167 -18.71 -16.24 10.38
N GLU A 168 -17.84 -15.94 11.35
CA GLU A 168 -16.84 -14.88 11.19
C GLU A 168 -15.82 -15.23 10.09
N LYS A 169 -15.48 -16.51 9.94
CA LYS A 169 -14.63 -16.97 8.84
C LYS A 169 -15.26 -16.66 7.48
N ARG A 170 -16.55 -16.96 7.29
CA ARG A 170 -17.28 -16.66 6.05
C ARG A 170 -17.31 -15.16 5.77
N LEU A 171 -17.55 -14.34 6.79
CA LEU A 171 -17.52 -12.87 6.68
C LEU A 171 -16.16 -12.34 6.16
N LEU A 172 -15.04 -12.88 6.67
CA LEU A 172 -13.70 -12.49 6.22
C LEU A 172 -13.37 -13.01 4.82
N GLU A 173 -13.86 -14.19 4.44
CA GLU A 173 -13.74 -14.73 3.09
C GLU A 173 -14.58 -13.92 2.09
N GLU A 174 -15.75 -13.45 2.49
CA GLU A 174 -16.59 -12.55 1.71
C GLU A 174 -15.92 -11.20 1.48
N LEU A 175 -15.24 -10.62 2.49
CA LEU A 175 -14.42 -9.43 2.31
C LEU A 175 -13.37 -9.61 1.21
N ASN A 176 -12.66 -10.76 1.19
CA ASN A 176 -11.71 -11.04 0.12
C ASN A 176 -12.38 -11.09 -1.26
N ALA A 177 -13.54 -11.74 -1.36
CA ALA A 177 -14.30 -11.85 -2.61
C ALA A 177 -14.76 -10.47 -3.11
N VAL A 178 -15.30 -9.63 -2.22
CA VAL A 178 -15.77 -8.28 -2.57
C VAL A 178 -14.64 -7.39 -3.04
N LEU A 179 -13.48 -7.39 -2.36
CA LEU A 179 -12.32 -6.59 -2.79
C LEU A 179 -11.76 -7.06 -4.14
N ALA A 180 -11.82 -8.37 -4.43
CA ALA A 180 -11.43 -8.90 -5.74
C ALA A 180 -12.42 -8.52 -6.84
N GLU A 181 -13.72 -8.59 -6.56
CA GLU A 181 -14.81 -8.25 -7.49
C GLU A 181 -14.82 -6.75 -7.84
N GLU A 182 -14.78 -5.88 -6.83
CA GLU A 182 -14.90 -4.43 -7.03
C GLU A 182 -13.59 -3.79 -7.52
N ASP A 183 -12.46 -4.46 -7.28
CA ASP A 183 -11.11 -4.09 -7.70
C ASP A 183 -10.77 -2.59 -7.49
N PRO A 184 -10.78 -2.09 -6.23
CA PRO A 184 -10.45 -0.69 -5.95
C PRO A 184 -8.97 -0.36 -6.17
N ASP A 185 -8.68 0.80 -6.74
CA ASP A 185 -7.33 1.36 -6.81
C ASP A 185 -6.83 1.79 -5.44
N VAL A 186 -7.76 2.35 -4.64
CA VAL A 186 -7.50 2.91 -3.33
C VAL A 186 -8.46 2.31 -2.31
N ILE A 187 -7.94 1.88 -1.17
CA ILE A 187 -8.73 1.59 0.03
C ILE A 187 -8.46 2.67 1.06
N GLU A 188 -9.50 3.32 1.55
CA GLU A 188 -9.41 4.47 2.43
C GLU A 188 -10.27 4.27 3.69
N GLY A 189 -9.85 4.88 4.79
CA GLY A 189 -10.57 4.83 6.06
C GLY A 189 -9.97 5.81 7.07
N HIS A 190 -10.47 5.79 8.30
CA HIS A 190 -9.98 6.66 9.37
C HIS A 190 -9.37 5.84 10.50
N ASN A 191 -8.06 5.99 10.72
CA ASN A 191 -7.27 5.15 11.62
C ASN A 191 -7.23 3.67 11.16
N ILE A 192 -7.44 3.46 9.85
CA ILE A 192 -7.59 2.15 9.21
C ILE A 192 -6.38 1.24 9.43
N PHE A 193 -5.16 1.81 9.54
CA PHE A 193 -3.99 1.00 9.82
C PHE A 193 -4.00 0.44 11.24
N LYS A 194 -4.29 1.28 12.24
CA LYS A 194 -4.16 0.90 13.66
C LYS A 194 -5.38 0.16 14.19
N PHE A 195 -6.53 0.33 13.55
CA PHE A 195 -7.76 -0.34 13.94
C PHE A 195 -8.19 -1.36 12.89
N ASP A 196 -8.92 -0.97 11.85
CA ASP A 196 -9.63 -1.88 10.96
C ASP A 196 -8.75 -2.99 10.37
N PHE A 197 -7.66 -2.62 9.69
CA PHE A 197 -6.79 -3.60 9.06
C PHE A 197 -6.03 -4.46 10.06
N ASP A 198 -5.60 -3.90 11.18
CA ASP A 198 -4.92 -4.69 12.20
C ASP A 198 -5.89 -5.66 12.89
N TYR A 199 -7.10 -5.20 13.20
CA TYR A 199 -8.16 -6.01 13.78
C TYR A 199 -8.54 -7.15 12.84
N LEU A 200 -8.88 -6.84 11.59
CA LEU A 200 -9.20 -7.84 10.55
C LEU A 200 -8.05 -8.83 10.35
N ARG A 201 -6.80 -8.38 10.33
CA ARG A 201 -5.62 -9.26 10.21
C ARG A 201 -5.52 -10.23 11.39
N GLN A 202 -5.70 -9.74 12.61
CA GLN A 202 -5.62 -10.58 13.81
C GLN A 202 -6.73 -11.64 13.81
N ARG A 203 -7.96 -11.25 13.48
CA ARG A 203 -9.10 -12.18 13.34
C ARG A 203 -8.89 -13.19 12.21
N ALA A 204 -8.47 -12.73 11.04
CA ALA A 204 -8.18 -13.58 9.89
C ALA A 204 -7.08 -14.60 10.22
N LYS A 205 -6.01 -14.19 10.91
CA LYS A 205 -4.96 -15.11 11.39
C LYS A 205 -5.52 -16.18 12.33
N LYS A 206 -6.37 -15.81 13.29
CA LYS A 206 -6.99 -16.74 14.24
C LYS A 206 -7.87 -17.78 13.52
N LEU A 207 -8.59 -17.36 12.48
CA LEU A 207 -9.50 -18.19 11.71
C LEU A 207 -8.85 -18.86 10.47
N LYS A 208 -7.54 -18.65 10.28
CA LYS A 208 -6.76 -19.16 9.14
C LYS A 208 -7.30 -18.71 7.77
N VAL A 209 -7.84 -17.49 7.71
CA VAL A 209 -8.26 -16.83 6.48
C VAL A 209 -7.09 -15.99 5.96
N PRO A 210 -6.65 -16.13 4.70
CA PRO A 210 -5.66 -15.23 4.13
C PRO A 210 -6.26 -13.83 3.93
N CYS A 211 -5.51 -12.78 4.26
CA CYS A 211 -5.89 -11.41 3.91
C CYS A 211 -5.56 -11.15 2.43
N ALA A 212 -6.37 -11.65 1.51
CA ALA A 212 -6.16 -11.59 0.06
C ALA A 212 -6.60 -10.24 -0.54
N TRP A 213 -6.14 -9.15 0.06
CA TRP A 213 -6.62 -7.79 -0.22
C TRP A 213 -5.79 -7.07 -1.30
N GLY A 214 -4.65 -7.62 -1.69
CA GLY A 214 -3.85 -7.11 -2.81
C GLY A 214 -4.51 -7.39 -4.17
N ARG A 215 -4.02 -6.72 -5.21
CA ARG A 215 -4.25 -7.11 -6.61
C ARG A 215 -3.36 -8.30 -6.97
N PHE A 216 -3.59 -8.84 -8.17
CA PHE A 216 -2.76 -9.89 -8.77
C PHE A 216 -2.70 -11.19 -7.96
N GLY A 217 -3.77 -11.48 -7.22
CA GLY A 217 -3.87 -12.65 -6.34
C GLY A 217 -2.99 -12.58 -5.08
N GLN A 218 -2.45 -11.41 -4.75
CA GLN A 218 -1.51 -11.23 -3.65
C GLN A 218 -2.20 -10.95 -2.31
N LYS A 219 -1.48 -11.30 -1.24
CA LYS A 219 -1.91 -11.05 0.14
C LYS A 219 -1.45 -9.68 0.60
N ALA A 220 -2.18 -9.10 1.54
CA ALA A 220 -1.73 -7.97 2.33
C ALA A 220 -0.49 -8.35 3.13
N THR A 221 0.45 -7.41 3.24
CA THR A 221 1.63 -7.54 4.09
C THR A 221 1.60 -6.48 5.18
N PHE A 222 2.16 -6.81 6.34
CA PHE A 222 2.11 -5.95 7.51
C PHE A 222 3.49 -5.76 8.12
N ARG A 223 3.81 -4.51 8.46
CA ARG A 223 5.08 -4.15 9.08
C ARG A 223 4.90 -2.95 10.01
N ASN A 224 5.78 -2.84 11.00
CA ASN A 224 5.82 -1.64 11.82
C ASN A 224 6.30 -0.46 10.98
N SER A 225 5.62 0.67 11.10
CA SER A 225 6.00 1.93 10.48
C SER A 225 5.79 3.07 11.44
N ARG A 226 6.45 4.20 11.14
CA ARG A 226 6.40 5.41 11.94
C ARG A 226 6.27 6.60 11.02
N LEU A 227 5.42 7.55 11.41
CA LEU A 227 5.30 8.85 10.76
C LEU A 227 5.71 9.95 11.74
N LYS A 228 6.57 10.86 11.29
CA LYS A 228 6.89 12.07 12.04
C LYS A 228 5.88 13.16 11.71
N VAL A 229 5.20 13.68 12.73
CA VAL A 229 4.25 14.79 12.64
C VAL A 229 4.73 15.86 13.63
N ALA A 230 5.29 16.95 13.10
CA ALA A 230 6.03 17.95 13.87
C ALA A 230 7.08 17.28 14.79
N GLU A 231 6.94 17.40 16.10
CA GLU A 231 7.87 16.83 17.09
C GLU A 231 7.49 15.41 17.54
N ARG A 232 6.33 14.90 17.13
CA ARG A 232 5.79 13.61 17.56
C ARG A 232 6.03 12.51 16.53
N TRP A 233 6.22 11.29 17.03
CA TRP A 233 6.23 10.07 16.23
C TRP A 233 4.93 9.30 16.46
N ILE A 234 4.32 8.86 15.37
CA ILE A 234 3.12 8.03 15.38
C ILE A 234 3.51 6.65 14.85
N ASP A 235 3.45 5.66 15.72
CA ASP A 235 3.68 4.26 15.37
C ASP A 235 2.37 3.62 14.89
N PHE A 236 2.42 2.88 13.79
CA PHE A 236 1.28 2.15 13.25
C PHE A 236 1.71 0.87 12.52
N PRO A 237 0.88 -0.20 12.53
CA PRO A 237 1.11 -1.38 11.73
C PRO A 237 0.68 -1.08 10.28
N ARG A 238 1.65 -0.73 9.44
CA ARG A 238 1.40 -0.44 8.04
C ARG A 238 0.95 -1.70 7.32
N CYS A 239 -0.17 -1.59 6.60
CA CYS A 239 -0.68 -2.59 5.67
C CYS A 239 -0.29 -2.19 4.24
N ASP A 240 0.59 -2.95 3.61
CA ASP A 240 0.95 -2.76 2.20
C ASP A 240 0.16 -3.77 1.35
N LEU A 241 -0.56 -3.25 0.35
CA LEU A 241 -1.43 -4.00 -0.55
C LEU A 241 -0.83 -4.00 -1.97
N PRO A 242 -0.26 -5.11 -2.45
CA PRO A 242 0.28 -5.19 -3.80
C PRO A 242 -0.69 -4.63 -4.86
N GLY A 243 -0.26 -3.65 -5.66
CA GLY A 243 -1.08 -3.04 -6.71
C GLY A 243 -2.24 -2.14 -6.27
N ARG A 244 -2.45 -1.91 -4.96
CA ARG A 244 -3.45 -0.96 -4.43
C ARG A 244 -2.77 0.09 -3.54
N THR A 245 -3.41 1.23 -3.36
CA THR A 245 -2.97 2.27 -2.41
C THR A 245 -3.85 2.26 -1.17
N VAL A 246 -3.27 2.40 0.02
CA VAL A 246 -4.02 2.60 1.26
C VAL A 246 -3.94 4.06 1.68
N ILE A 247 -5.08 4.65 2.03
CA ILE A 247 -5.17 6.01 2.53
C ILE A 247 -5.76 5.99 3.94
N ASP A 248 -4.95 6.39 4.92
CA ASP A 248 -5.40 6.57 6.30
C ASP A 248 -5.59 8.06 6.59
N THR A 249 -6.85 8.48 6.66
CA THR A 249 -7.20 9.89 6.92
C THR A 249 -6.76 10.37 8.30
N TYR A 250 -6.62 9.48 9.30
CA TYR A 250 -6.11 9.86 10.62
C TYR A 250 -4.66 10.36 10.57
N LEU A 251 -3.84 9.76 9.71
CA LEU A 251 -2.47 10.22 9.48
C LEU A 251 -2.43 11.52 8.66
N LEU A 252 -3.29 11.64 7.64
CA LEU A 252 -3.35 12.83 6.78
C LEU A 252 -3.82 14.07 7.54
N VAL A 253 -4.84 13.93 8.38
CA VAL A 253 -5.39 15.03 9.18
C VAL A 253 -4.36 15.55 10.18
N GLN A 254 -3.56 14.65 10.77
CA GLN A 254 -2.46 15.08 11.64
C GLN A 254 -1.37 15.83 10.88
N GLN A 255 -1.04 15.44 9.64
CA GLN A 255 -0.11 16.22 8.81
C GLN A 255 -0.67 17.59 8.45
N TYR A 256 -1.97 17.66 8.10
CA TYR A 256 -2.67 18.91 7.83
C TYR A 256 -2.60 19.86 9.03
N ASP A 257 -2.88 19.35 10.22
CA ASP A 257 -2.96 20.13 11.46
C ASP A 257 -1.60 20.65 11.97
N ILE A 258 -0.47 20.15 11.43
CA ILE A 258 0.85 20.77 11.67
C ILE A 258 0.82 22.26 11.29
N THR A 259 0.09 22.57 10.21
CA THR A 259 0.04 23.91 9.62
C THR A 259 -1.06 24.78 10.22
N THR A 260 -2.25 24.21 10.45
CA THR A 260 -3.42 24.98 10.93
C THR A 260 -3.43 25.10 12.45
N ARG A 261 -3.13 24.01 13.18
CA ARG A 261 -3.19 23.91 14.65
C ARG A 261 -4.57 24.28 15.21
N GLU A 262 -5.62 23.83 14.52
CA GLU A 262 -7.01 24.18 14.84
C GLU A 262 -7.79 22.98 15.40
N LEU A 263 -7.32 21.75 15.17
CA LEU A 263 -7.99 20.54 15.63
C LEU A 263 -7.70 20.27 17.12
N THR A 264 -8.77 20.09 17.89
CA THR A 264 -8.70 19.73 19.31
C THR A 264 -8.60 18.22 19.55
N SER A 265 -9.04 17.43 18.57
CA SER A 265 -9.05 15.98 18.57
C SER A 265 -8.89 15.46 17.14
N TYR A 266 -8.31 14.27 17.01
CA TYR A 266 -8.11 13.60 15.72
C TYR A 266 -9.07 12.42 15.53
N GLY A 267 -10.08 12.25 16.40
CA GLY A 267 -11.11 11.24 16.22
C GLY A 267 -12.03 11.59 15.04
N LEU A 268 -12.56 10.56 14.36
CA LEU A 268 -13.36 10.72 13.15
C LEU A 268 -14.50 11.74 13.30
N LYS A 269 -15.23 11.70 14.43
CA LYS A 269 -16.36 12.61 14.69
C LYS A 269 -15.91 14.08 14.76
N ASP A 270 -14.90 14.36 15.58
CA ASP A 270 -14.37 15.73 15.76
C ASP A 270 -13.82 16.28 14.44
N VAL A 271 -13.09 15.44 13.70
CA VAL A 271 -12.52 15.78 12.40
C VAL A 271 -13.62 16.04 11.36
N ALA A 272 -14.66 15.21 11.33
CA ALA A 272 -15.77 15.37 10.40
C ALA A 272 -16.54 16.67 10.65
N VAL A 273 -16.74 17.05 11.92
CA VAL A 273 -17.32 18.36 12.29
C VAL A 273 -16.42 19.51 11.85
N TYR A 274 -15.11 19.43 12.14
CA TYR A 274 -14.16 20.47 11.76
C TYR A 274 -14.13 20.74 10.25
N PHE A 275 -14.19 19.69 9.42
CA PHE A 275 -14.23 19.81 7.96
C PHE A 275 -15.64 20.08 7.39
N GLY A 276 -16.66 20.25 8.23
CA GLY A 276 -18.03 20.53 7.80
C GLY A 276 -18.70 19.38 7.05
N ILE A 277 -18.31 18.14 7.34
CA ILE A 277 -18.88 16.92 6.75
C ILE A 277 -20.16 16.52 7.50
N THR A 278 -20.21 16.77 8.81
CA THR A 278 -21.37 16.53 9.68
C THR A 278 -21.49 17.66 10.70
N ASP A 279 -22.66 17.76 11.32
CA ASP A 279 -22.92 18.58 12.51
C ASP A 279 -22.60 17.82 13.80
#